data_AF-A0A947G0M8-F1
#
_entry.id   AF-A0A947G0M8-F1
#
_cell.length_a   1.000
_cell.length_b   1.000
_cell.length_c   1.000
_cell.angle_alpha   90.00
_cell.angle_beta   90.00
_cell.angle_gamma   90.00
#
_symmetry.space_group_name_H-M   'P 1'
#
loop_
_entity.id
_entity.type
_entity.pdbx_description
1 polymer ?
#
loop_
_entity_poly.entity_id
_entity_poly.type
_entity_poly.pdbx_seq_one_letter_code
_entity_poly.pdbx_strand_id
1 'polypeptide(L)'
;MSGGPLDPPLPHRIASRAGAAGRDVQLQQFVNRATDIRDHARVEALDAAFGSRTEAVRTLAGQIKQHTLDHLDHYVGQFADAATAAGVHVHFAADGPAANEICLAIARRRGCRRCVKSKSMVTEETKLVPALQA
;
A
#
# COMPACT_ATOMS: atom_id res chain seq x y z
N MET A 1 6.31 22.29 -10.12
CA MET A 1 6.44 20.88 -9.72
C MET A 1 7.33 20.20 -10.74
N SER A 2 8.49 19.69 -10.34
CA SER A 2 9.56 19.19 -11.20
C SER A 2 9.08 18.03 -12.10
N GLY A 3 8.82 18.34 -13.37
CA GLY A 3 8.31 17.41 -14.37
C GLY A 3 9.37 16.48 -14.94
N GLY A 4 9.81 15.50 -14.15
CA GLY A 4 10.48 14.32 -14.70
C GLY A 4 9.48 13.41 -15.43
N PRO A 5 9.90 12.62 -16.42
CA PRO A 5 9.05 11.59 -17.01
C PRO A 5 8.64 10.56 -15.94
N LEU A 6 7.40 10.05 -16.03
CA LEU A 6 6.96 8.91 -15.23
C LEU A 6 7.86 7.71 -15.53
N ASP A 7 8.24 6.96 -14.50
CA ASP A 7 9.01 5.73 -14.62
C ASP A 7 8.15 4.54 -14.12
N PRO A 8 7.85 3.53 -14.96
CA PRO A 8 8.20 3.43 -16.38
C PRO A 8 7.47 4.44 -17.27
N PRO A 9 8.06 4.82 -18.43
CA PRO A 9 7.40 5.72 -19.37
C PRO A 9 6.13 5.07 -19.91
N LEU A 10 4.99 5.71 -19.67
CA LEU A 10 3.71 5.23 -20.17
C LEU A 10 3.62 5.43 -21.68
N PRO A 11 2.96 4.51 -22.43
CA PRO A 11 2.81 4.62 -23.89
C PRO A 11 1.95 5.82 -24.31
N HIS A 12 1.35 6.53 -23.35
CA HIS A 12 0.58 7.75 -23.57
C HIS A 12 0.84 8.73 -22.41
N ARG A 13 0.82 10.03 -22.71
CA ARG A 13 0.86 11.06 -21.67
C ARG A 13 -0.49 11.13 -20.96
N ILE A 14 -0.53 10.88 -19.65
CA ILE A 14 -1.77 10.98 -18.85
C ILE A 14 -2.40 12.37 -19.01
N ALA A 15 -1.58 13.43 -18.96
CA ALA A 15 -2.06 14.81 -19.03
C ALA A 15 -2.88 15.10 -20.30
N SER A 16 -2.51 14.52 -21.46
CA SER A 16 -3.25 14.75 -22.70
C SER A 16 -4.59 14.00 -22.74
N ARG A 17 -4.72 12.89 -22.01
CA ARG A 17 -5.96 12.10 -21.93
C ARG A 17 -6.87 12.53 -20.78
N ALA A 18 -6.30 13.07 -19.71
CA ALA A 18 -7.04 13.46 -18.50
C ALA A 18 -8.16 14.45 -18.80
N GLY A 19 -7.93 15.43 -19.69
CA GLY A 19 -8.95 16.40 -20.06
C GLY A 19 -10.15 15.77 -20.78
N ALA A 20 -9.93 14.79 -21.66
CA ALA A 20 -11.00 14.08 -22.36
C ALA A 20 -11.75 13.13 -21.41
N ALA A 21 -11.02 12.34 -20.63
CA ALA A 21 -11.60 11.45 -19.61
C ALA A 21 -12.43 12.20 -18.58
N GLY A 22 -11.95 13.38 -18.14
CA GLY A 22 -12.66 14.24 -17.20
C GLY A 22 -13.93 14.88 -17.75
N ARG A 23 -14.21 14.78 -19.06
CA ARG A 23 -15.48 15.24 -19.68
C ARG A 23 -16.35 14.09 -20.20
N ASP A 24 -15.87 12.85 -20.08
CA ASP A 24 -16.63 11.67 -20.50
C ASP A 24 -17.68 11.33 -19.43
N VAL A 25 -18.93 11.63 -19.75
CA VAL A 25 -20.07 11.44 -18.84
C VAL A 25 -20.25 9.97 -18.46
N GLN A 26 -20.05 9.04 -19.38
CA GLN A 26 -20.20 7.61 -19.12
C GLN A 26 -19.10 7.12 -18.18
N LEU A 27 -17.85 7.55 -18.42
CA LEU A 27 -16.73 7.23 -17.53
C LEU A 27 -16.95 7.81 -16.12
N GLN A 28 -17.38 9.07 -16.02
CA GLN A 28 -17.69 9.69 -14.74
C GLN A 28 -18.76 8.90 -13.98
N GLN A 29 -19.84 8.50 -14.65
CA GLN A 29 -20.91 7.70 -14.04
C GLN A 29 -20.40 6.36 -13.53
N PHE A 30 -19.53 5.67 -14.29
CA PHE A 30 -18.97 4.40 -13.86
C PHE A 30 -18.04 4.54 -12.65
N VAL A 31 -17.16 5.54 -12.66
CA VAL A 31 -16.23 5.80 -11.55
C VAL A 31 -17.00 6.18 -10.27
N ASN A 32 -17.98 7.07 -10.38
CA ASN A 32 -18.81 7.47 -9.25
C ASN A 32 -19.57 6.26 -8.69
N ARG A 33 -20.27 5.51 -9.55
CA ARG A 33 -21.00 4.31 -9.12
C ARG A 33 -20.10 3.30 -8.42
N ALA A 34 -18.92 3.02 -8.96
CA ALA A 34 -17.99 2.08 -8.35
C ALA A 34 -17.50 2.55 -6.98
N THR A 35 -17.33 3.86 -6.81
CA THR A 35 -16.93 4.47 -5.53
C THR A 35 -18.08 4.44 -4.53
N ASP A 36 -19.28 4.86 -4.95
CA ASP A 36 -20.48 4.93 -4.13
C ASP A 36 -20.87 3.54 -3.61
N ILE A 37 -20.86 2.50 -4.46
CA ILE A 37 -21.17 1.13 -4.04
C ILE A 37 -20.26 0.69 -2.89
N ARG A 38 -18.97 1.00 -2.98
CA ARG A 38 -18.01 0.60 -1.94
C ARG A 38 -18.18 1.40 -0.66
N ASP A 39 -18.49 2.69 -0.77
CA ASP A 39 -18.70 3.52 0.41
C ASP A 39 -20.00 3.15 1.14
N HIS A 40 -21.08 2.95 0.40
CA HIS A 40 -22.35 2.48 0.96
C HIS A 40 -22.19 1.12 1.64
N ALA A 41 -21.58 0.14 0.97
CA ALA A 41 -21.34 -1.17 1.57
C ALA A 41 -20.50 -1.08 2.86
N ARG A 42 -19.53 -0.16 2.92
CA ARG A 42 -18.73 0.09 4.12
C ARG A 42 -19.59 0.69 5.25
N VAL A 43 -20.41 1.68 4.94
CA VAL A 43 -21.29 2.33 5.94
C VAL A 43 -22.31 1.35 6.47
N GLU A 44 -22.98 0.60 5.60
CA GLU A 44 -23.94 -0.45 5.97
C GLU A 44 -23.29 -1.53 6.84
N ALA A 45 -22.11 -2.02 6.48
CA ALA A 45 -21.40 -3.02 7.28
C ALA A 45 -21.01 -2.50 8.67
N LEU A 46 -20.60 -1.23 8.77
CA LEU A 46 -20.27 -0.61 10.05
C LEU A 46 -21.52 -0.41 10.93
N ASP A 47 -22.61 0.08 10.35
CA ASP A 47 -23.87 0.25 11.06
C ASP A 47 -24.46 -1.09 11.50
N ALA A 48 -24.44 -2.11 10.63
CA ALA A 48 -24.89 -3.45 10.99
C ALA A 48 -24.06 -4.07 12.13
N ALA A 49 -22.75 -3.80 12.18
CA ALA A 49 -21.86 -4.35 13.20
C ALA A 49 -21.90 -3.57 14.53
N PHE A 50 -22.03 -2.25 14.48
CA PHE A 50 -21.82 -1.37 15.64
C PHE A 50 -22.97 -0.42 15.94
N GLY A 51 -23.91 -0.23 15.01
CA GLY A 51 -25.08 0.64 15.12
C GLY A 51 -24.69 2.06 15.54
N SER A 52 -25.35 2.56 16.58
CA SER A 52 -25.09 3.87 17.18
C SER A 52 -23.65 4.07 17.71
N ARG A 53 -22.88 2.99 17.88
CA ARG A 53 -21.47 3.06 18.33
C ARG A 53 -20.46 3.21 17.20
N THR A 54 -20.90 3.25 15.94
CA THR A 54 -20.00 3.32 14.77
C THR A 54 -18.94 4.41 14.90
N GLU A 55 -19.33 5.65 15.23
CA GLU A 55 -18.38 6.75 15.36
C GLU A 55 -17.44 6.57 16.55
N ALA A 56 -17.95 6.08 17.69
CA ALA A 56 -17.12 5.80 18.86
C ALA A 56 -16.03 4.74 18.57
N VAL A 57 -16.38 3.68 17.85
CA VAL A 57 -15.42 2.63 17.42
C VAL A 57 -14.39 3.20 16.45
N ARG A 58 -14.80 4.08 15.53
CA ARG A 58 -13.87 4.74 14.60
C ARG A 58 -12.88 5.65 15.33
N THR A 59 -13.35 6.44 16.30
CA THR A 59 -12.49 7.27 17.15
C THR A 59 -11.51 6.41 17.93
N LEU A 60 -11.98 5.34 18.57
CA LEU A 60 -11.13 4.42 19.32
C LEU A 60 -10.06 3.76 18.42
N ALA A 61 -10.45 3.28 17.24
CA ALA A 61 -9.50 2.71 16.27
C ALA A 61 -8.43 3.73 15.85
N GLY A 62 -8.82 4.99 15.67
CA GLY A 62 -7.89 6.09 15.41
C GLY A 62 -6.90 6.31 16.57
N GLN A 63 -7.39 6.30 17.81
CA GLN A 63 -6.56 6.44 19.01
C GLN A 63 -5.59 5.26 19.17
N ILE A 64 -6.05 4.03 18.94
CA ILE A 64 -5.19 2.84 18.96
C ILE A 64 -4.09 2.97 17.90
N LYS A 65 -4.46 3.34 16.66
CA LYS A 65 -3.48 3.54 15.59
C LYS A 65 -2.44 4.60 15.97
N GLN A 66 -2.88 5.73 16.53
CA GLN A 66 -1.97 6.79 16.95
C GLN A 66 -1.04 6.29 18.06
N HIS A 67 -1.57 5.64 19.10
CA HIS A 67 -0.79 5.06 20.17
C HIS A 67 0.26 4.05 19.65
N THR A 68 -0.12 3.19 18.69
CA THR A 68 0.82 2.25 18.06
C THR A 68 1.94 2.97 17.30
N LEU A 69 1.65 4.08 16.63
CA LEU A 69 2.67 4.89 15.96
C LEU A 69 3.59 5.61 16.96
N ASP A 70 3.05 6.09 18.07
CA ASP A 70 3.82 6.77 19.11
C ASP A 70 4.77 5.82 19.86
N HIS A 71 4.47 4.51 19.85
CA HIS A 71 5.25 3.44 20.51
C HIS A 71 5.71 2.39 19.49
N LEU A 72 6.08 2.85 18.29
CA LEU A 72 6.36 1.96 17.16
C LEU A 72 7.53 1.00 17.43
N ASP A 73 8.53 1.45 18.18
CA ASP A 73 9.67 0.64 18.61
C ASP A 73 9.24 -0.60 19.40
N HIS A 74 8.29 -0.44 20.33
CA HIS A 74 7.72 -1.54 21.10
C HIS A 74 6.93 -2.51 20.21
N TYR A 75 5.99 -1.98 19.42
CA TYR A 75 5.07 -2.82 18.65
C TYR A 75 5.73 -3.52 17.46
N VAL A 76 6.74 -2.91 16.83
CA VAL A 76 7.53 -3.58 15.79
C VAL A 76 8.33 -4.75 16.39
N GLY A 77 8.91 -4.58 17.58
CA GLY A 77 9.58 -5.67 18.30
C GLY A 77 8.62 -6.82 18.62
N GLN A 78 7.48 -6.51 19.23
CA GLN A 78 6.45 -7.50 19.55
C GLN A 78 5.97 -8.26 18.30
N PHE A 79 5.75 -7.56 17.19
CA PHE A 79 5.39 -8.19 15.91
C PHE A 79 6.51 -9.11 15.40
N ALA A 80 7.77 -8.66 15.44
CA ALA A 80 8.89 -9.43 14.95
C ALA A 80 9.09 -10.73 15.74
N ASP A 81 8.94 -10.66 17.07
CA ASP A 81 9.02 -11.83 17.95
C ASP A 81 7.91 -12.83 17.64
N ALA A 82 6.67 -12.36 17.53
CA ALA A 82 5.51 -13.20 17.20
C ALA A 82 5.61 -13.82 15.80
N ALA A 83 6.05 -13.04 14.79
CA ALA A 83 6.26 -13.52 13.43
C ALA A 83 7.37 -14.60 13.40
N THR A 84 8.46 -14.38 14.12
CA THR A 84 9.55 -15.34 14.24
C THR A 84 9.10 -16.63 14.91
N ALA A 85 8.32 -16.53 15.98
CA ALA A 85 7.71 -17.69 16.64
C ALA A 85 6.76 -18.47 15.71
N ALA A 86 6.10 -17.80 14.78
CA ALA A 86 5.27 -18.41 13.74
C ALA A 86 6.07 -18.97 12.55
N GLY A 87 7.41 -18.95 12.59
CA GLY A 87 8.29 -19.49 11.56
C GLY A 87 8.61 -18.52 10.41
N VAL A 88 8.25 -17.24 10.54
CA VAL A 88 8.63 -16.20 9.56
C VAL A 88 10.04 -15.73 9.87
N HIS A 89 10.90 -15.64 8.85
CA HIS A 89 12.20 -15.01 9.01
C HIS A 89 12.07 -13.49 8.81
N VAL A 90 12.27 -12.71 9.88
CA VAL A 90 12.17 -11.24 9.86
C VAL A 90 13.55 -10.64 9.52
N HIS A 91 13.57 -9.74 8.54
CA HIS A 91 14.75 -8.97 8.18
C HIS A 91 14.57 -7.50 8.57
N PHE A 92 15.57 -6.93 9.23
CA PHE A 92 15.63 -5.50 9.52
C PHE A 92 16.57 -4.80 8.54
N ALA A 93 16.14 -3.65 8.05
CA ALA A 93 16.92 -2.79 7.17
C ALA A 93 16.85 -1.35 7.68
N ALA A 94 18.00 -0.66 7.70
CA ALA A 94 18.06 0.72 8.18
C ALA A 94 17.47 1.72 7.17
N ASP A 95 17.49 1.37 5.87
CA ASP A 95 17.03 2.20 4.78
C ASP A 95 16.55 1.39 3.57
N GLY A 96 16.09 2.08 2.53
CA GLY A 96 15.61 1.49 1.28
C GLY A 96 16.68 0.67 0.53
N PRO A 97 17.91 1.17 0.32
CA PRO A 97 19.00 0.40 -0.27
C PRO A 97 19.28 -0.93 0.46
N ALA A 98 19.41 -0.91 1.78
CA ALA A 98 19.63 -2.12 2.57
C ALA A 98 18.47 -3.12 2.43
N ALA A 99 17.22 -2.62 2.42
CA ALA A 99 16.04 -3.47 2.19
C ALA A 99 16.08 -4.14 0.82
N ASN A 100 16.46 -3.40 -0.23
CA ASN A 100 16.57 -3.92 -1.58
C ASN A 100 17.67 -4.98 -1.69
N GLU A 101 18.83 -4.76 -1.06
CA GLU A 101 19.93 -5.73 -1.03
C GLU A 101 19.48 -7.07 -0.43
N ILE A 102 18.74 -7.02 0.69
CA ILE A 102 18.15 -8.21 1.30
C ILE A 102 17.21 -8.92 0.33
N CYS A 103 16.26 -8.19 -0.29
CA CYS A 103 15.34 -8.76 -1.26
C CYS A 103 16.07 -9.42 -2.45
N LEU A 104 17.10 -8.76 -2.99
CA LEU A 104 17.91 -9.28 -4.09
C LEU A 104 18.69 -10.52 -3.69
N ALA A 105 19.29 -10.52 -2.50
CA ALA A 105 20.02 -11.66 -1.97
C ALA A 105 19.09 -12.89 -1.83
N ILE A 106 17.87 -12.70 -1.32
CA ILE A 106 16.86 -13.75 -1.21
C ILE A 106 16.48 -14.27 -2.61
N ALA A 107 16.16 -13.37 -3.54
CA ALA A 107 15.76 -13.74 -4.90
C ALA A 107 16.86 -14.54 -5.62
N ARG A 108 18.12 -14.08 -5.54
CA ARG A 108 19.29 -14.77 -6.12
C ARG A 108 19.50 -16.14 -5.50
N ARG A 109 19.48 -16.23 -4.16
CA ARG A 109 19.65 -17.51 -3.44
C ARG A 109 18.60 -18.55 -3.82
N ARG A 110 17.38 -18.11 -4.12
CA ARG A 110 16.26 -18.98 -4.52
C ARG A 110 16.15 -19.18 -6.04
N GLY A 111 17.04 -18.56 -6.84
CA GLY A 111 16.98 -18.63 -8.30
C GLY A 111 15.70 -18.02 -8.88
N CYS A 112 15.11 -17.02 -8.22
CA CYS A 112 13.87 -16.39 -8.66
C CYS A 112 14.05 -15.72 -10.02
N ARG A 113 13.20 -16.07 -11.00
CA ARG A 113 13.17 -15.47 -12.34
C ARG A 113 11.92 -14.62 -12.61
N ARG A 114 10.94 -14.70 -11.71
CA ARG A 114 9.66 -14.00 -11.82
C ARG A 114 9.22 -13.55 -10.44
N CYS A 115 8.73 -12.32 -10.34
CA CYS A 115 8.21 -11.72 -9.13
C CYS A 115 6.81 -11.18 -9.40
N VAL A 116 5.87 -11.45 -8.51
CA VAL A 116 4.55 -10.81 -8.51
C VAL A 116 4.58 -9.72 -7.44
N LYS A 117 4.45 -8.46 -7.86
CA LYS A 117 4.42 -7.32 -6.96
C LYS A 117 2.97 -7.07 -6.52
N SER A 118 2.71 -7.15 -5.22
CA SER A 118 1.44 -6.70 -4.62
C SER A 118 1.39 -5.17 -4.55
N LYS A 119 0.22 -4.57 -4.31
CA LYS A 119 0.10 -3.11 -4.16
C LYS A 119 0.85 -2.67 -2.89
N SER A 120 2.02 -2.09 -3.07
CA SER A 120 2.87 -1.55 -2.01
C SER A 120 3.43 -0.20 -2.44
N MET A 121 3.28 0.79 -1.56
CA MET A 121 3.93 2.10 -1.70
C MET A 121 5.42 2.00 -1.35
N VAL A 122 5.75 1.20 -0.33
CA VAL A 122 7.13 1.00 0.15
C VAL A 122 8.06 0.54 -0.97
N THR A 123 7.61 -0.38 -1.83
CA THR A 123 8.44 -0.82 -2.95
C THR A 123 8.77 0.30 -3.95
N GLU A 124 7.92 1.34 -4.03
CA GLU A 124 8.16 2.45 -4.95
C GLU A 124 9.08 3.47 -4.29
N GLU A 125 8.87 3.73 -3.00
CA GLU A 125 9.73 4.57 -2.17
C GLU A 125 11.16 4.04 -2.11
N THR A 126 11.33 2.71 -2.00
CA THR A 126 12.66 2.07 -2.02
C THR A 126 13.19 1.81 -3.43
N LYS A 127 12.39 2.01 -4.49
CA LYS A 127 12.74 1.65 -5.88
C LYS A 127 13.12 0.17 -6.06
N LEU A 128 12.41 -0.71 -5.38
CA LEU A 128 12.67 -2.16 -5.42
C LEU A 128 12.47 -2.76 -6.82
N VAL A 129 11.47 -2.29 -7.58
CA VAL A 129 11.17 -2.85 -8.91
C VAL A 129 12.34 -2.65 -9.88
N PRO A 130 12.90 -1.42 -10.06
CA PRO A 130 14.14 -1.24 -10.82
C PRO A 130 15.29 -2.11 -10.32
N ALA A 131 15.47 -2.23 -9.00
CA ALA A 131 16.54 -3.03 -8.41
C ALA A 131 16.44 -4.53 -8.77
N LEU A 132 15.22 -5.07 -8.87
CA LEU A 132 14.95 -6.46 -9.28
C LEU A 132 15.09 -6.71 -10.80
N GLN A 133 15.15 -5.66 -11.61
CA GLN A 133 15.27 -5.74 -13.07
C GLN A 133 16.70 -5.56 -13.59
N ALA A 134 17.61 -5.07 -12.74
CA ALA A 134 19.03 -4.91 -13.03
C ALA A 134 19.79 -6.26 -12.98
#